data_AF-I9WHR2-F1
#
_entry.id   AF-I9WHR2-F1
#
_cell.length_a   1.000
_cell.length_b   1.000
_cell.length_c   1.000
_cell.angle_alpha   90.00
_cell.angle_beta   90.00
_cell.angle_gamma   90.00
#
_symmetry.space_group_name_H-M   'P 1'
#
loop_
_entity.id
_entity.type
_entity.pdbx_description
1 polymer ?
#
loop_
_entity_poly.entity_id
_entity_poly.type
_entity_poly.pdbx_seq_one_letter_code
_entity_poly.pdbx_strand_id
1 'polypeptide(L)'
;MAGRYRFAARLRDIKERRLHLPPGQEAGPLLAGMVGDPIAHDHAAAHWDELLRLATSIRTGTVTASAMLRKLSAYPPHLPDRPSLEQSPA
;
A
#
# COMPACT_ATOMS: atom_id res chain seq x y z
N MET A 1 26.60 0.75 25.61
CA MET A 1 26.91 0.43 24.21
C MET A 1 25.85 1.05 23.33
N ALA A 2 26.28 1.82 22.32
CA ALA A 2 25.46 2.52 21.34
C ALA A 2 24.58 1.56 20.51
N GLY A 3 23.46 1.96 19.88
CA GLY A 3 23.09 3.31 19.51
C GLY A 3 21.59 3.57 19.38
N ARG A 4 21.26 4.86 19.53
CA ARG A 4 19.96 5.42 19.19
C ARG A 4 19.84 5.48 17.68
N TYR A 5 18.89 4.75 17.11
CA TYR A 5 18.30 5.13 15.83
C TYR A 5 16.99 5.84 16.15
N ARG A 6 16.97 7.17 16.05
CA ARG A 6 15.72 7.93 16.02
C ARG A 6 15.48 8.33 14.57
N PHE A 7 15.17 7.33 13.74
CA PHE A 7 14.69 7.57 12.39
C PHE A 7 13.32 8.23 12.49
N ALA A 8 13.30 9.55 12.39
CA ALA A 8 12.09 10.36 12.37
C ALA A 8 11.93 10.94 10.97
N ALA A 9 11.65 10.07 9.99
CA ALA A 9 11.37 10.51 8.63
C ALA A 9 10.15 11.45 8.65
N ARG A 10 10.36 12.70 8.27
CA ARG A 10 9.27 13.63 8.03
C ARG A 10 8.59 13.20 6.74
N LEU A 11 7.45 12.53 6.87
CA LEU A 11 6.59 12.19 5.75
C LEU A 11 5.96 13.49 5.24
N ARG A 12 6.56 14.07 4.19
CA ARG A 12 5.97 15.20 3.47
C ARG A 12 4.59 14.78 2.95
N ASP A 13 3.62 15.67 3.05
CA ASP A 13 2.24 15.47 2.57
C ASP A 13 1.51 14.28 3.22
N ILE A 14 1.89 13.90 4.45
CA ILE A 14 1.23 12.81 5.18
C ILE A 14 -0.27 13.07 5.40
N LYS A 15 -0.68 14.35 5.46
CA LYS A 15 -2.09 14.76 5.56
C LYS A 15 -2.89 14.45 4.28
N GLU A 16 -2.21 14.47 3.13
CA GLU A 16 -2.79 14.18 1.81
C GLU A 16 -2.78 12.68 1.49
N ARG A 17 -2.10 11.87 2.30
CA ARG A 17 -1.98 10.42 2.11
C ARG A 17 -2.97 9.67 2.98
N ARG A 18 -3.60 8.66 2.39
CA ARG A 18 -4.44 7.69 3.11
C ARG A 18 -3.59 6.54 3.65
N LEU A 19 -3.91 6.08 4.85
CA LEU A 19 -3.35 4.89 5.46
C LEU A 19 -4.26 3.71 5.14
N HIS A 20 -3.72 2.74 4.39
CA HIS A 20 -4.42 1.50 4.05
C HIS A 20 -4.00 0.45 5.06
N LEU A 21 -4.98 -0.08 5.81
CA LEU A 21 -4.74 -1.07 6.85
C LEU A 21 -5.02 -2.49 6.34
N PRO A 22 -4.36 -3.52 6.88
CA PRO A 22 -4.79 -4.89 6.66
C PRO A 22 -6.25 -5.08 7.07
N PRO A 23 -6.99 -6.00 6.41
CA PRO A 23 -8.35 -6.34 6.82
C PRO A 23 -8.44 -6.71 8.31
N GLY A 24 -9.41 -6.14 9.02
CA GLY A 24 -9.63 -6.40 10.45
C GLY A 24 -8.72 -5.60 11.40
N GLN A 25 -7.87 -4.71 10.87
CA GLN A 25 -7.05 -3.83 11.69
C GLN A 25 -7.67 -2.42 11.78
N GLU A 26 -7.74 -1.90 12.99
CA GLU A 26 -8.25 -0.57 13.28
C GLU A 26 -7.13 0.44 13.51
N ALA A 27 -7.31 1.67 13.02
CA ALA A 27 -6.42 2.78 13.37
C ALA A 27 -6.72 3.30 14.77
N GLY A 28 -5.66 3.68 15.49
CA GLY A 28 -5.83 4.44 16.72
C GLY A 28 -6.52 5.80 16.48
N PRO A 29 -7.11 6.43 17.52
CA PRO A 29 -7.93 7.64 17.38
C PRO A 29 -7.24 8.79 16.64
N LEU A 30 -5.92 8.93 16.80
CA LEU A 30 -5.12 9.97 16.16
C LEU A 30 -5.00 9.82 14.64
N LEU A 31 -5.18 8.61 14.12
CA LEU A 31 -4.99 8.27 12.71
C LEU A 31 -6.31 7.96 12.00
N ALA A 32 -7.44 7.87 12.72
CA ALA A 32 -8.74 7.50 12.17
C ALA A 32 -9.15 8.35 10.96
N GLY A 33 -8.94 9.68 11.04
CA GLY A 33 -9.24 10.61 9.93
C GLY A 33 -8.32 10.49 8.70
N MET A 34 -7.29 9.65 8.77
CA MET A 34 -6.31 9.40 7.71
C MET A 34 -6.46 8.02 7.08
N VAL A 35 -7.32 7.16 7.59
CA VAL A 35 -7.55 5.82 7.03
C VAL A 35 -8.27 5.93 5.69
N GLY A 36 -7.87 5.10 4.72
CA GLY A 36 -8.57 4.89 3.46
C GLY A 36 -9.05 3.44 3.35
N ASP A 37 -9.28 2.97 2.13
CA ASP A 37 -9.71 1.59 1.90
C ASP A 37 -8.69 0.57 2.45
N PRO A 38 -9.11 -0.64 2.85
CA PRO A 38 -8.20 -1.68 3.25
C PRO A 38 -7.19 -2.02 2.14
N ILE A 39 -6.04 -2.57 2.53
CA ILE A 39 -5.09 -3.13 1.57
C ILE A 39 -5.82 -4.24 0.78
N ALA A 40 -5.66 -4.23 -0.55
CA ALA A 40 -6.14 -5.28 -1.45
C ALA A 40 -5.35 -6.58 -1.25
N HIS A 41 -5.60 -7.24 -0.11
CA HIS A 41 -4.88 -8.42 0.35
C HIS A 41 -4.91 -9.55 -0.68
N ASP A 42 -6.09 -9.85 -1.23
CA ASP A 42 -6.26 -10.95 -2.18
C ASP A 42 -5.52 -10.70 -3.50
N HIS A 43 -5.45 -9.44 -3.93
CA HIS A 43 -4.64 -9.06 -5.08
C HIS A 43 -3.13 -9.25 -4.81
N ALA A 44 -2.66 -8.85 -3.63
CA ALA A 44 -1.26 -9.10 -3.24
C ALA A 44 -0.94 -10.60 -3.14
N ALA A 45 -1.88 -11.41 -2.64
CA ALA A 45 -1.75 -12.86 -2.56
C ALA A 45 -1.73 -13.51 -3.95
N ALA A 46 -2.59 -13.06 -4.87
CA ALA A 46 -2.65 -13.56 -6.25
C ALA A 46 -1.33 -13.32 -7.02
N HIS A 47 -0.59 -12.25 -6.68
CA HIS A 47 0.68 -11.89 -7.33
C HIS A 47 1.91 -12.10 -6.43
N TRP A 48 1.82 -13.01 -5.45
CA TRP A 48 2.87 -13.19 -4.44
C TRP A 48 4.25 -13.53 -5.03
N ASP A 49 4.29 -14.40 -6.04
CA ASP A 49 5.55 -14.78 -6.70
C ASP A 49 6.25 -13.60 -7.39
N GLU A 50 5.47 -12.67 -7.96
CA GLU A 50 6.01 -11.46 -8.57
C GLU A 50 6.61 -10.51 -7.52
N LEU A 51 5.98 -10.40 -6.36
CA LEU A 51 6.50 -9.63 -5.23
C LEU A 51 7.81 -10.23 -4.70
N LEU A 52 7.90 -11.56 -4.60
CA LEU A 52 9.15 -12.24 -4.22
C LEU A 52 10.27 -12.04 -5.24
N ARG A 53 9.95 -12.10 -6.54
CA ARG A 53 10.90 -11.82 -7.61
C ARG A 53 11.39 -10.36 -7.57
N LEU A 54 10.49 -9.43 -7.28
CA LEU A 54 10.82 -8.03 -7.08
C LEU A 54 11.76 -7.84 -5.88
N ALA A 55 11.44 -8.42 -4.72
CA ALA A 55 12.27 -8.35 -3.53
C ALA A 55 13.68 -8.95 -3.77
N THR A 56 13.75 -10.05 -4.51
CA THR A 56 15.02 -10.66 -4.93
C THR A 56 15.80 -9.71 -5.83
N SER A 57 15.17 -9.09 -6.83
CA SER A 57 15.85 -8.17 -7.75
C SER A 57 16.39 -6.92 -7.04
N ILE A 58 15.70 -6.46 -5.98
CA ILE A 58 16.20 -5.39 -5.10
C ILE A 58 17.41 -5.88 -4.30
N ARG A 59 17.32 -7.08 -3.72
CA ARG A 59 18.39 -7.67 -2.91
C ARG A 59 19.66 -7.95 -3.72
N THR A 60 19.52 -8.37 -4.97
CA THR A 60 20.65 -8.65 -5.88
C THR A 60 21.22 -7.38 -6.50
N GLY A 61 20.63 -6.21 -6.26
CA GLY A 61 21.10 -4.92 -6.77
C GLY A 61 20.81 -4.69 -8.26
N THR A 62 20.04 -5.57 -8.90
CA THR A 62 19.64 -5.43 -10.30
C THR A 62 18.72 -4.22 -10.51
N VAL A 63 17.99 -3.82 -9.47
CA VAL A 63 17.04 -2.70 -9.50
C VAL A 63 16.98 -2.05 -8.11
N THR A 64 16.79 -0.73 -8.07
CA THR A 64 16.64 -0.02 -6.80
C THR A 64 15.17 -0.05 -6.35
N ALA A 65 14.95 -0.11 -5.02
CA ALA A 65 13.60 -0.04 -4.46
C ALA A 65 12.84 1.22 -4.91
N SER A 66 13.54 2.36 -5.01
CA SER A 66 12.93 3.62 -5.47
C SER A 66 12.49 3.57 -6.93
N ALA A 67 13.26 2.89 -7.82
CA ALA A 67 12.87 2.71 -9.22
C ALA A 67 11.61 1.85 -9.35
N MET A 68 11.51 0.81 -8.53
CA MET A 68 10.35 -0.08 -8.52
C MET A 68 9.10 0.61 -7.97
N LEU A 69 9.24 1.35 -6.87
CA LEU A 69 8.14 2.16 -6.33
C LEU A 69 7.64 3.18 -7.34
N ARG A 70 8.53 3.89 -8.05
CA ARG A 70 8.12 4.82 -9.13
C ARG A 70 7.30 4.12 -10.21
N LYS A 71 7.69 2.91 -10.60
CA LYS A 71 6.98 2.13 -11.62
C LYS A 71 5.59 1.70 -11.14
N LEU A 72 5.48 1.22 -9.90
CA LEU A 72 4.20 0.81 -9.30
C LEU A 72 3.27 2.01 -9.10
N SER A 73 3.79 3.16 -8.66
CA SER A 73 3.01 4.38 -8.46
C SER A 73 2.56 5.06 -9.76
N ALA A 74 3.17 4.73 -10.90
CA ALA A 74 2.73 5.22 -12.20
C ALA A 74 1.49 4.48 -12.73
N TYR A 75 1.12 3.36 -12.12
CA TYR A 75 -0.10 2.64 -12.49
C TYR A 75 -1.30 3.29 -11.78
N PRO A 76 -2.39 3.60 -12.51
CA PRO A 76 -3.58 4.17 -11.87
C PRO A 76 -4.13 3.20 -10.82
N PRO A 77 -4.72 3.71 -9.72
CA PRO A 77 -5.45 2.88 -8.79
C PRO A 77 -6.45 2.04 -9.59
N HIS A 78 -6.41 0.73 -9.42
CA HIS A 78 -7.47 -0.12 -9.94
C HIS A 78 -8.77 0.37 -9.29
N LEU A 79 -9.68 0.91 -10.10
CA LEU A 79 -11.02 1.21 -9.63
C LEU A 79 -11.70 -0.15 -9.42
N PRO A 80 -12.19 -0.48 -8.21
CA PRO A 80 -12.94 -1.72 -8.04
C PRO A 80 -14.13 -1.72 -9.02
N ASP A 81 -14.43 -2.88 -9.58
CA ASP A 81 -15.63 -3.08 -10.40
C ASP A 81 -16.82 -2.47 -9.66
N ARG A 82 -17.44 -1.45 -10.28
CA ARG A 82 -18.65 -0.81 -9.78
C ARG A 82 -19.65 -1.95 -9.51
N PRO A 83 -20.18 -2.14 -8.29
CA PRO A 83 -21.25 -3.12 -8.11
C PRO A 83 -22.38 -2.72 -9.04
N SER A 84 -22.89 -3.68 -9.82
CA SER A 84 -24.00 -3.48 -10.72
C SER A 84 -25.14 -2.81 -9.97
N LEU A 85 -25.36 -1.51 -10.22
CA LEU A 85 -26.60 -0.80 -9.89
C LEU A 85 -27.71 -1.21 -10.87
N GLU A 86 -27.81 -2.52 -11.09
CA GLU A 86 -28.92 -3.28 -11.66
C GLU A 86 -28.94 -4.54 -10.78
N GLN A 87 -29.74 -4.57 -9.73
CA GLN A 87 -31.15 -4.88 -9.86
C GLN A 87 -31.93 -4.29 -8.67
N SER A 88 -32.78 -3.31 -8.95
CA SER A 88 -33.97 -3.04 -8.13
C SER A 88 -35.10 -3.90 -8.71
N PRO A 89 -35.61 -4.92 -8.01
CA PRO A 89 -36.91 -5.47 -8.37
C PRO A 89 -37.99 -4.59 -7.72
N ALA A 90 -38.91 -4.12 -8.55
CA ALA A 90 -40.27 -3.62 -8.28
C ALA A 90 -40.45 -2.58 -7.15
#